data_AF-A0A9R0AST0-F1
#
_entry.id   AF-A0A9R0AST0-F1
#
_cell.length_a   1.000
_cell.length_b   1.000
_cell.length_c   1.000
_cell.angle_alpha   90.00
_cell.angle_beta   90.00
_cell.angle_gamma   90.00
#
_symmetry.space_group_name_H-M   'P 1'
#
loop_
_entity.id
_entity.type
_entity.pdbx_description
1 polymer ?
#
loop_
_entity_poly.entity_id
_entity_poly.type
_entity_poly.pdbx_seq_one_letter_code
_entity_poly.pdbx_strand_id
1 'polypeptide(L)'
;MEITAGPASARGVVSMEIPSRGALAAVEEDEDPGQTSTEERLQSTSRQGNFYMLIVIGEIATENQLHTARQHIERGIRSWDINVSECDLDQQLQLFITRHSAQFSAEVRGQRTLHHKSDVLETVVLVNPSEDTVISEIHCLVSDPAVHKLLVLSGQSSDQGDWFFKTGVFSHQTFSRGVC
;
A
#
# COMPACT_ATOMS: atom_id res chain seq x y z
N MET A 1 -23.08 -26.65 -53.29
CA MET A 1 -22.44 -25.35 -53.03
C MET A 1 -21.10 -25.64 -52.39
N GLU A 2 -20.06 -25.66 -53.21
CA GLU A 2 -18.66 -25.65 -52.80
C GLU A 2 -18.31 -24.30 -52.20
N ILE A 3 -17.54 -24.30 -51.12
CA ILE A 3 -16.64 -23.18 -50.81
C ILE A 3 -15.25 -23.77 -50.52
N THR A 4 -14.36 -23.58 -51.48
CA THR A 4 -12.93 -23.78 -51.36
C THR A 4 -12.32 -22.53 -50.73
N ALA A 5 -11.50 -22.70 -49.69
CA ALA A 5 -10.65 -21.64 -49.15
C ALA A 5 -9.21 -22.15 -49.19
N GLY A 6 -8.43 -21.60 -50.11
CA GLY A 6 -7.00 -21.83 -50.24
C GLY A 6 -6.16 -21.05 -49.22
N PRO A 7 -4.87 -21.39 -49.09
CA PRO A 7 -4.09 -21.14 -47.88
C PRO A 7 -3.09 -19.99 -48.03
N ALA A 8 -2.68 -19.38 -46.92
CA ALA A 8 -1.36 -18.77 -46.77
C ALA A 8 -1.11 -18.40 -45.30
N SER A 9 -0.01 -18.87 -44.73
CA SER A 9 1.13 -17.98 -44.44
C SER A 9 2.11 -18.71 -43.52
N ALA A 10 3.26 -19.07 -44.10
CA ALA A 10 4.42 -19.57 -43.38
C ALA A 10 5.20 -18.39 -42.78
N ARG A 11 5.47 -18.45 -41.48
CA ARG A 11 6.56 -17.74 -40.81
C ARG A 11 7.11 -18.76 -39.80
N GLY A 12 8.27 -19.35 -40.00
CA GLY A 12 9.54 -18.69 -40.31
C GLY A 12 10.35 -18.69 -39.01
N VAL A 13 10.99 -19.84 -38.72
CA VAL A 13 11.97 -19.98 -37.64
C VAL A 13 13.10 -18.98 -37.89
N VAL A 14 13.43 -18.18 -36.88
CA VAL A 14 14.71 -17.50 -36.80
C VAL A 14 15.27 -17.74 -35.41
N SER A 15 16.15 -18.74 -35.32
CA SER A 15 17.16 -18.82 -34.28
C SER A 15 18.03 -17.58 -34.37
N MET A 16 18.32 -16.92 -33.25
CA MET A 16 19.46 -16.00 -33.19
C MET A 16 20.54 -16.62 -32.32
N GLU A 17 21.59 -16.98 -33.02
CA GLU A 17 22.88 -17.44 -32.57
C GLU A 17 23.61 -16.47 -31.63
N ILE A 18 24.44 -17.07 -30.77
CA ILE A 18 25.38 -16.44 -29.86
C ILE A 18 26.59 -15.96 -30.67
N PRO A 19 27.08 -14.71 -30.51
CA PRO A 19 28.41 -14.36 -30.97
C PRO A 19 29.46 -14.88 -29.98
N SER A 20 30.32 -15.71 -30.54
CA SER A 20 31.49 -16.35 -29.97
C SER A 20 32.55 -15.40 -29.45
N ARG A 21 33.18 -15.88 -28.38
CA ARG A 21 34.46 -15.52 -27.78
C ARG A 21 35.61 -15.48 -28.80
N GLY A 22 36.45 -14.44 -28.73
CA GLY A 22 37.82 -14.39 -29.28
C GLY A 22 38.13 -13.04 -29.93
N ALA A 23 39.29 -12.40 -29.80
CA ALA A 23 40.46 -12.47 -28.93
C ALA A 23 41.36 -11.26 -29.32
N LEU A 24 42.37 -10.96 -28.48
CA LEU A 24 43.50 -10.03 -28.68
C LEU A 24 43.19 -8.57 -28.28
N ALA A 25 43.96 -7.87 -27.44
CA ALA A 25 45.37 -7.99 -27.11
C ALA A 25 45.65 -7.74 -25.61
N ALA A 26 46.78 -8.28 -25.16
CA ALA A 26 47.32 -8.21 -23.81
C ALA A 26 48.22 -6.97 -23.62
N VAL A 27 48.59 -6.76 -22.34
CA VAL A 27 49.71 -5.98 -21.76
C VAL A 27 49.59 -4.45 -21.85
N GLU A 28 49.94 -3.62 -20.87
CA GLU A 28 50.53 -3.74 -19.52
C GLU A 28 50.46 -2.34 -18.86
N GLU A 29 50.45 -2.29 -17.52
CA GLU A 29 50.98 -1.21 -16.64
C GLU A 29 50.39 0.22 -16.78
N ASP A 30 50.28 1.10 -15.80
CA ASP A 30 50.39 1.18 -14.34
C ASP A 30 50.02 2.66 -14.03
N GLU A 31 49.30 2.91 -12.95
CA GLU A 31 48.96 4.22 -12.32
C GLU A 31 48.36 5.37 -13.16
N ASP A 32 47.04 5.54 -12.98
CA ASP A 32 46.22 6.72 -13.32
C ASP A 32 46.17 7.72 -12.14
N PRO A 33 46.35 9.03 -12.37
CA PRO A 33 45.72 10.04 -11.52
C PRO A 33 44.82 10.92 -12.40
N GLY A 34 43.60 10.47 -12.68
CA GLY A 34 42.75 11.16 -13.63
C GLY A 34 41.27 10.80 -13.57
N GLN A 35 40.57 11.36 -12.59
CA GLN A 35 39.14 11.70 -12.67
C GLN A 35 38.19 10.55 -13.07
N THR A 36 37.60 9.89 -12.07
CA THR A 36 36.30 9.22 -12.27
C THR A 36 35.36 9.59 -11.14
N SER A 37 34.52 10.59 -11.44
CA SER A 37 33.11 10.62 -11.07
C SER A 37 32.77 10.00 -9.71
N THR A 38 33.02 10.76 -8.66
CA THR A 38 32.29 10.67 -7.39
C THR A 38 30.79 10.62 -7.68
N GLU A 39 30.24 9.41 -7.63
CA GLU A 39 29.05 9.10 -6.85
C GLU A 39 27.89 10.10 -6.94
N GLU A 40 27.51 10.55 -8.12
CA GLU A 40 26.14 11.01 -8.38
C GLU A 40 25.27 9.82 -8.78
N ARG A 41 25.30 8.75 -7.98
CA ARG A 41 24.07 7.99 -7.75
C ARG A 41 23.24 8.82 -6.78
N LEU A 42 22.73 9.94 -7.30
CA LEU A 42 21.48 10.52 -6.86
C LEU A 42 20.45 9.41 -7.07
N GLN A 43 20.40 8.50 -6.10
CA GLN A 43 19.15 7.93 -5.70
C GLN A 43 18.31 9.18 -5.44
N SER A 44 17.46 9.53 -6.39
CA SER A 44 16.13 9.94 -6.03
C SER A 44 15.58 8.80 -5.17
N THR A 45 15.98 8.78 -3.89
CA THR A 45 15.10 8.34 -2.83
C THR A 45 13.95 9.31 -2.96
N SER A 46 13.02 8.97 -3.86
CA SER A 46 11.65 9.43 -3.84
C SER A 46 11.35 9.61 -2.36
N ARG A 47 10.96 10.82 -1.96
CA ARG A 47 10.58 11.09 -0.57
C ARG A 47 9.39 10.17 -0.33
N GLN A 48 9.64 8.93 0.07
CA GLN A 48 8.61 7.98 0.39
C GLN A 48 7.91 8.60 1.58
N GLY A 49 6.60 8.79 1.46
CA GLY A 49 5.81 9.52 2.46
C GLY A 49 6.20 9.11 3.87
N ASN A 50 6.58 10.10 4.68
CA ASN A 50 7.04 9.86 6.05
C ASN A 50 5.88 9.46 6.99
N PHE A 51 4.65 9.54 6.48
CA PHE A 51 3.43 9.36 7.24
C PHE A 51 2.56 8.27 6.62
N TYR A 52 2.04 7.39 7.47
CA TYR A 52 1.08 6.36 7.10
C TYR A 52 -0.10 6.38 8.07
N MET A 53 -1.32 6.47 7.54
CA MET A 53 -2.55 6.43 8.32
C MET A 53 -3.44 5.27 7.84
N LEU A 54 -3.76 4.36 8.76
CA LEU A 54 -4.73 3.29 8.57
C LEU A 54 -5.94 3.53 9.47
N ILE A 55 -7.12 3.65 8.87
CA ILE A 55 -8.39 3.76 9.59
C ILE A 55 -9.23 2.53 9.29
N VAL A 56 -9.64 1.80 10.32
CA VAL A 56 -10.46 0.60 10.22
C VAL A 56 -11.84 0.89 10.77
N ILE A 57 -12.85 0.83 9.91
CA ILE A 57 -14.26 1.01 10.26
C ILE A 57 -14.94 -0.35 10.20
N GLY A 58 -15.19 -0.95 11.38
CA GLY A 58 -15.88 -2.23 11.52
C GLY A 58 -17.38 -2.16 11.19
N GLU A 59 -18.13 -3.20 11.57
CA GLU A 59 -19.56 -3.26 11.28
C GLU A 59 -20.34 -2.21 12.10
N ILE A 60 -21.14 -1.39 11.40
CA ILE A 60 -22.04 -0.40 11.98
C ILE A 60 -23.48 -0.88 11.78
N ALA A 61 -24.14 -1.27 12.86
CA ALA A 61 -25.52 -1.76 12.86
C ALA A 61 -26.54 -0.68 13.31
N THR A 62 -26.10 0.33 14.06
CA THR A 62 -26.98 1.37 14.62
C THR A 62 -26.44 2.78 14.39
N GLU A 63 -27.33 3.78 14.42
CA GLU A 63 -26.95 5.20 14.31
C GLU A 63 -26.05 5.65 15.47
N ASN A 64 -26.25 5.10 16.67
CA ASN A 64 -25.38 5.40 17.82
C ASN A 64 -23.94 4.88 17.60
N GLN A 65 -23.80 3.70 16.98
CA GLN A 65 -22.49 3.18 16.59
C GLN A 65 -21.85 4.05 15.51
N LEU A 66 -22.61 4.55 14.54
CA LEU A 66 -22.11 5.49 13.54
C LEU A 66 -21.59 6.78 14.19
N HIS A 67 -22.35 7.35 15.13
CA HIS A 67 -21.94 8.54 15.84
C HIS A 67 -20.68 8.32 16.67
N THR A 68 -20.62 7.19 17.38
CA THR A 68 -19.44 6.77 18.16
C THR A 68 -18.22 6.59 17.25
N ALA A 69 -18.41 5.94 16.11
CA ALA A 69 -17.36 5.70 15.14
C ALA A 69 -16.78 7.02 14.60
N ARG A 70 -17.65 7.96 14.23
CA ARG A 70 -17.26 9.29 13.80
C ARG A 70 -16.44 10.01 14.86
N GLN A 71 -16.92 10.04 16.11
CA GLN A 71 -16.18 10.68 17.20
C GLN A 71 -14.83 10.01 17.45
N HIS A 72 -14.76 8.68 17.33
CA HIS A 72 -13.50 7.96 17.53
C HIS A 72 -12.49 8.29 16.42
N ILE A 73 -12.93 8.35 15.17
CA ILE A 73 -12.09 8.75 14.03
C ILE A 73 -11.62 10.20 14.19
N GLU A 74 -12.53 11.12 14.49
CA GLU A 74 -12.19 12.53 14.70
C GLU A 74 -11.18 12.70 15.85
N ARG A 75 -11.36 11.98 16.96
CA ARG A 75 -10.42 11.99 18.09
C ARG A 75 -9.07 11.37 17.70
N GLY A 76 -9.06 10.23 17.00
CA GLY A 76 -7.85 9.55 16.58
C GLY A 76 -6.98 10.43 15.68
N ILE A 77 -7.58 11.03 14.65
CA ILE A 77 -6.91 11.96 13.73
C ILE A 77 -6.40 13.19 14.49
N ARG A 78 -7.21 13.79 15.37
CA ARG A 78 -6.80 14.99 16.15
C ARG A 78 -5.75 14.71 17.21
N SER A 79 -5.67 13.48 17.70
CA SER A 79 -4.66 13.06 18.68
C SER A 79 -3.32 12.72 18.03
N TRP A 80 -3.27 12.69 16.69
CA TRP A 80 -2.04 12.40 15.98
C TRP A 80 -1.10 13.60 16.07
N ASP A 81 -0.07 13.47 16.91
CA ASP A 81 0.92 14.51 17.14
C ASP A 81 1.89 14.59 15.96
N ILE A 82 1.49 15.34 14.93
CA ILE A 82 2.32 15.67 13.78
C ILE A 82 2.50 17.18 13.69
N ASN A 83 3.72 17.60 13.36
CA ASN A 83 3.98 18.99 13.03
C ASN A 83 3.40 19.35 11.66
N VAL A 84 2.57 20.40 11.62
CA VAL A 84 1.99 20.94 10.37
C VAL A 84 3.07 21.30 9.34
N SER A 85 4.29 21.66 9.78
CA SER A 85 5.41 21.92 8.86
C SER A 85 5.90 20.69 8.09
N GLU A 86 5.67 19.49 8.64
CA GLU A 86 6.07 18.21 8.04
C GLU A 86 4.91 17.57 7.29
N CYS A 87 3.68 17.71 7.79
CA CYS A 87 2.46 17.24 7.12
C CYS A 87 1.27 18.14 7.45
N ASP A 88 0.76 18.85 6.43
CA ASP A 88 -0.54 19.50 6.48
C ASP A 88 -1.65 18.44 6.35
N LEU A 89 -2.09 17.91 7.51
CA LEU A 89 -3.07 16.84 7.56
C LEU A 89 -4.41 17.24 6.94
N ASP A 90 -4.85 18.49 7.09
CA ASP A 90 -6.08 18.98 6.48
C ASP A 90 -5.99 18.92 4.95
N GLN A 91 -4.87 19.40 4.38
CA GLN A 91 -4.64 19.30 2.94
C GLN A 91 -4.61 17.84 2.46
N GLN A 92 -3.92 16.95 3.18
CA GLN A 92 -3.85 15.54 2.81
C GLN A 92 -5.20 14.83 2.90
N LEU A 93 -6.01 15.14 3.91
CA LEU A 93 -7.37 14.62 4.03
C LEU A 93 -8.28 15.12 2.89
N GLN A 94 -8.13 16.38 2.45
CA GLN A 94 -8.85 16.88 1.28
C GLN A 94 -8.43 16.17 -0.01
N LEU A 95 -7.13 15.88 -0.17
CA LEU A 95 -6.64 15.08 -1.30
C LEU A 95 -7.22 13.66 -1.26
N PHE A 96 -7.25 13.02 -0.09
CA PHE A 96 -7.88 11.72 0.09
C PHE A 96 -9.37 11.76 -0.32
N ILE A 97 -10.16 12.74 0.18
CA ILE A 97 -11.59 12.86 -0.16
C ILE A 97 -11.80 12.98 -1.68
N THR A 98 -10.90 13.68 -2.38
CA THR A 98 -11.06 13.98 -3.81
C THR A 98 -10.41 12.96 -4.76
N ARG A 99 -9.40 12.21 -4.31
CA ARG A 99 -8.52 11.40 -5.17
C ARG A 99 -8.32 9.96 -4.69
N HIS A 100 -9.01 9.51 -3.65
CA HIS A 100 -8.91 8.12 -3.22
C HIS A 100 -9.37 7.18 -4.34
N SER A 101 -8.62 6.10 -4.50
CA SER A 101 -9.11 4.91 -5.17
C SER A 101 -10.04 4.15 -4.21
N ALA A 102 -11.00 3.43 -4.76
CA ALA A 102 -11.91 2.59 -3.99
C ALA A 102 -11.89 1.18 -4.57
N GLN A 103 -11.54 0.21 -3.73
CA GLN A 103 -11.64 -1.21 -4.02
C GLN A 103 -12.83 -1.79 -3.24
N PHE A 104 -13.55 -2.70 -3.90
CA PHE A 104 -14.73 -3.37 -3.34
C PHE A 104 -14.45 -4.87 -3.33
N SER A 105 -14.83 -5.56 -2.25
CA SER A 105 -14.78 -7.03 -2.22
C SER A 105 -16.04 -7.61 -2.83
N ALA A 106 -15.88 -8.67 -3.63
CA ALA A 106 -16.99 -9.45 -4.16
C ALA A 106 -17.48 -10.49 -3.14
N GLU A 107 -16.60 -10.90 -2.22
CA GLU A 107 -16.79 -11.95 -1.22
C GLU A 107 -17.50 -11.40 0.02
N VAL A 108 -17.14 -10.18 0.44
CA VAL A 108 -17.66 -9.56 1.67
C VAL A 108 -18.56 -8.38 1.33
N ARG A 109 -19.86 -8.59 1.51
CA ARG A 109 -20.86 -7.57 1.19
C ARG A 109 -20.65 -6.30 2.00
N GLY A 110 -20.38 -5.21 1.28
CA GLY A 110 -20.23 -3.87 1.84
C GLY A 110 -18.81 -3.53 2.25
N GLN A 111 -17.85 -4.45 2.08
CA GLN A 111 -16.44 -4.13 2.28
C GLN A 111 -15.95 -3.13 1.23
N ARG A 112 -15.25 -2.10 1.70
CA ARG A 112 -14.59 -1.10 0.84
C ARG A 112 -13.21 -0.78 1.40
N THR A 113 -12.23 -0.72 0.53
CA THR A 113 -10.89 -0.23 0.84
C THR A 113 -10.68 1.03 0.06
N LEU A 114 -10.57 2.16 0.75
CA LEU A 114 -10.25 3.44 0.15
C LEU A 114 -8.75 3.69 0.35
N HIS A 115 -8.04 4.00 -0.72
CA HIS A 115 -6.59 4.21 -0.67
C HIS A 115 -6.18 5.43 -1.45
N HIS A 116 -5.38 6.27 -0.82
CA HIS A 116 -4.71 7.38 -1.47
C HIS A 116 -3.27 7.47 -0.96
N LYS A 117 -2.33 7.61 -1.89
CA LYS A 117 -0.93 7.85 -1.59
C LYS A 117 -0.51 9.17 -2.22
N SER A 118 -0.01 10.09 -1.38
CA SER A 118 0.65 11.32 -1.83
C SER A 118 2.16 11.21 -1.61
N ASP A 119 2.88 12.29 -1.94
CA ASP A 119 4.33 12.39 -1.68
C ASP A 119 4.66 12.48 -0.17
N VAL A 120 3.66 12.69 0.70
CA VAL A 120 3.86 12.92 2.13
C VAL A 120 3.13 11.90 3.00
N LEU A 121 1.86 11.63 2.68
CA LEU A 121 0.96 10.79 3.47
C LEU A 121 0.38 9.67 2.61
N GLU A 122 0.49 8.45 3.12
CA GLU A 122 -0.31 7.32 2.66
C GLU A 122 -1.51 7.12 3.59
N THR A 123 -2.71 7.07 3.01
CA THR A 123 -3.97 6.90 3.75
C THR A 123 -4.74 5.70 3.21
N VAL A 124 -5.01 4.76 4.12
CA VAL A 124 -5.90 3.61 3.89
C VAL A 124 -7.09 3.71 4.83
N VAL A 125 -8.30 3.61 4.29
CA VAL A 125 -9.54 3.51 5.06
C VAL A 125 -10.28 2.25 4.69
N LEU A 126 -10.43 1.36 5.66
CA LEU A 126 -11.19 0.12 5.52
C LEU A 126 -12.59 0.32 6.05
N VAL A 127 -13.60 -0.05 5.28
CA VAL A 127 -15.01 0.01 5.66
C VAL A 127 -15.59 -1.38 5.61
N ASN A 128 -16.16 -1.86 6.71
CA ASN A 128 -16.65 -3.21 6.88
C ASN A 128 -15.67 -4.28 6.36
N PRO A 129 -14.38 -4.26 6.77
CA PRO A 129 -13.40 -5.21 6.27
C PRO A 129 -13.60 -6.61 6.83
N SER A 130 -13.08 -7.61 6.13
CA SER A 130 -12.81 -8.94 6.69
C SER A 130 -11.61 -8.91 7.61
N GLU A 131 -11.52 -9.94 8.47
CA GLU A 131 -10.35 -10.20 9.31
C GLU A 131 -9.06 -10.26 8.47
N ASP A 132 -9.06 -11.00 7.35
CA ASP A 132 -7.89 -11.12 6.48
C ASP A 132 -7.45 -9.77 5.91
N THR A 133 -8.41 -8.90 5.55
CA THR A 133 -8.11 -7.56 5.04
C THR A 133 -7.47 -6.70 6.12
N VAL A 134 -8.00 -6.75 7.35
CA VAL A 134 -7.44 -6.01 8.49
C VAL A 134 -6.01 -6.47 8.78
N ILE A 135 -5.77 -7.78 8.82
CA ILE A 135 -4.44 -8.34 9.07
C ILE A 135 -3.46 -7.91 7.97
N SER A 136 -3.86 -8.05 6.70
CA SER A 136 -3.02 -7.67 5.56
C SER A 136 -2.62 -6.19 5.62
N GLU A 137 -3.58 -5.30 5.88
CA GLU A 137 -3.32 -3.86 5.91
C GLU A 137 -2.56 -3.42 7.16
N ILE A 138 -2.76 -4.06 8.31
CA ILE A 138 -1.93 -3.85 9.50
C ILE A 138 -0.50 -4.31 9.22
N HIS A 139 -0.31 -5.45 8.56
CA HIS A 139 1.02 -5.91 8.17
C HIS A 139 1.69 -4.93 7.22
N CYS A 140 0.96 -4.39 6.24
CA CYS A 140 1.44 -3.30 5.38
C CYS A 140 1.84 -2.07 6.20
N LEU A 141 0.97 -1.59 7.09
CA LEU A 141 1.25 -0.45 7.98
C LEU A 141 2.52 -0.67 8.79
N VAL A 142 2.68 -1.84 9.42
CA VAL A 142 3.82 -2.14 10.29
C VAL A 142 5.11 -2.31 9.48
N SER A 143 5.05 -2.96 8.33
CA SER A 143 6.20 -3.19 7.45
C SER A 143 6.63 -1.95 6.66
N ASP A 144 5.76 -0.95 6.54
CA ASP A 144 6.04 0.27 5.79
C ASP A 144 7.21 1.07 6.41
N PRO A 145 8.09 1.70 5.61
CA PRO A 145 9.21 2.48 6.13
C PRO A 145 8.82 3.84 6.77
N ALA A 146 7.55 4.26 6.73
CA ALA A 146 7.10 5.53 7.29
C ALA A 146 7.48 5.68 8.77
N VAL A 147 7.95 6.88 9.13
CA VAL A 147 8.39 7.22 10.49
C VAL A 147 7.20 7.39 11.42
N HIS A 148 6.13 8.02 10.93
CA HIS A 148 4.95 8.33 11.71
C HIS A 148 3.77 7.52 11.22
N LYS A 149 3.22 6.69 12.10
CA LYS A 149 2.12 5.77 11.78
C LYS A 149 0.94 6.05 12.70
N LEU A 150 -0.25 6.14 12.12
CA LEU A 150 -1.51 6.23 12.86
C LEU A 150 -2.38 5.02 12.51
N LEU A 151 -2.81 4.28 13.53
CA LEU A 151 -3.84 3.27 13.42
C LEU A 151 -5.06 3.72 14.21
N VAL A 152 -6.18 3.93 13.52
CA VAL A 152 -7.47 4.20 14.16
C VAL A 152 -8.38 3.01 13.92
N LEU A 153 -8.72 2.31 14.99
CA LEU A 153 -9.72 1.25 14.94
C LEU A 153 -11.04 1.84 15.42
N SER A 154 -12.11 1.75 14.62
CA SER A 154 -13.47 2.17 15.00
C SER A 154 -14.53 1.12 14.63
N GLY A 155 -15.25 0.53 15.60
CA GLY A 155 -16.25 -0.52 15.31
C GLY A 155 -16.92 -1.07 16.56
N GLN A 156 -17.76 -2.09 16.37
CA GLN A 156 -18.34 -2.85 17.48
C GLN A 156 -17.24 -3.60 18.24
N SER A 157 -17.11 -3.29 19.52
CA SER A 157 -16.18 -3.97 20.43
C SER A 157 -16.95 -4.66 21.54
N SER A 158 -16.44 -5.80 22.00
CA SER A 158 -16.89 -6.45 23.24
C SER A 158 -16.42 -5.62 24.43
N ASP A 159 -17.02 -5.90 25.59
CA ASP A 159 -16.56 -5.46 26.90
C ASP A 159 -15.11 -5.89 27.22
N GLN A 160 -14.62 -6.94 26.55
CA GLN A 160 -13.22 -7.40 26.63
C GLN A 160 -12.29 -6.74 25.59
N GLY A 161 -12.80 -5.88 24.72
CA GLY A 161 -12.00 -5.18 23.69
C GLY A 161 -11.81 -5.96 22.39
N ASP A 162 -12.56 -7.05 22.17
CA ASP A 162 -12.57 -7.80 20.92
C ASP A 162 -13.47 -7.14 19.88
N TRP A 163 -13.06 -7.19 18.62
CA TRP A 163 -13.70 -6.47 17.52
C TRP A 163 -14.54 -7.42 16.69
N PHE A 164 -15.82 -7.09 16.50
CA PHE A 164 -16.69 -7.92 15.68
C PHE A 164 -16.64 -7.48 14.21
N PHE A 165 -16.26 -8.42 13.35
CA PHE A 165 -16.33 -8.31 11.91
C PHE A 165 -17.38 -9.30 11.37
N LYS A 166 -17.93 -9.03 10.19
CA LYS A 166 -18.93 -9.93 9.58
C LYS A 166 -18.45 -11.37 9.39
N THR A 167 -17.13 -11.57 9.31
CA THR A 167 -16.51 -12.88 9.09
C THR A 167 -15.84 -13.45 10.34
N GLY A 168 -15.84 -12.76 11.48
CA GLY A 168 -15.10 -13.23 12.66
C GLY A 168 -14.96 -12.20 13.78
N VAL A 169 -14.20 -12.59 14.81
CA VAL A 169 -13.87 -11.74 15.96
C VAL A 169 -12.37 -11.48 15.94
N PHE A 170 -11.99 -10.20 15.91
CA PHE A 170 -10.59 -9.79 15.96
C PHE A 170 -10.21 -9.42 17.38
N SER A 171 -9.38 -10.25 17.99
CA SER A 171 -8.91 -10.07 19.35
C SER A 171 -7.50 -9.46 19.37
N HIS A 172 -7.04 -9.03 20.54
CA HIS A 172 -5.66 -8.62 20.75
C HIS A 172 -4.64 -9.72 20.32
N GLN A 173 -5.01 -10.99 20.44
CA GLN A 173 -4.16 -12.10 19.98
C GLN A 173 -4.02 -12.12 18.46
N THR A 174 -5.11 -11.86 17.72
CA THR A 174 -5.10 -11.73 16.26
C THR A 174 -4.20 -10.56 15.83
N PHE A 175 -4.29 -9.42 16.54
CA PHE A 175 -3.39 -8.30 16.31
C PHE A 175 -1.91 -8.69 16.48
N SER A 176 -1.56 -9.35 17.59
CA SER A 176 -0.18 -9.78 17.83
C SER A 176 0.37 -10.74 16.77
N ARG A 177 -0.46 -11.59 16.18
CA ARG A 177 -0.06 -12.51 15.10
C ARG A 177 0.23 -11.80 13.78
N GLY A 178 -0.37 -10.63 13.53
CA GLY A 178 -0.10 -9.83 12.32
C GLY A 178 1.19 -9.01 12.39
N VAL A 179 1.86 -8.99 13.53
CA VAL A 179 3.06 -8.17 13.82
C VAL A 179 4.33 -9.03 13.99
N CYS A 180 4.21 -10.37 13.99
CA CYS A 180 5.32 -11.32 14.15
C CYS A 180 5.81 -11.91 12.83
#